data_AF-A0A838PEJ9-F1
#
_entry.id   AF-A0A838PEJ9-F1
#
_cell.length_a   1.000
_cell.length_b   1.000
_cell.length_c   1.000
_cell.angle_alpha   90.00
_cell.angle_beta   90.00
_cell.angle_gamma   90.00
#
_symmetry.space_group_name_H-M   'P 1'
#
loop_
_entity.id
_entity.type
_entity.pdbx_description
1 polymer ?
#
loop_
_entity_poly.entity_id
_entity_poly.type
_entity_poly.pdbx_seq_one_letter_code
_entity_poly.pdbx_strand_id
1 'polypeptide(L)'
;MPIVAADLVIYNAATMPETDSGTSGGAIDPLRRPDFTQLAANDDIEVISTAAGDTQNCTIEGRDAAGNLVSETAALTGTTAKIFATLGIVERALDAELASVAIGTITVRRSVAGATLRVIPVGERGFSMFGRKISSDPAAIKNYYFKVFVKNTHATLALTSTTFKQNADPDARIMHLPAATVNDTATSTTRITAPAVADTLDPDTFDDTDKLVGSLAAGAAWANWLRIQLPIGDTPHKTTYTLEVTGQST
;
A
#
# COMPACT_ATOMS: atom_id res chain seq x y z
N MET A 1 8.63 -10.94 -25.49
CA MET A 1 8.87 -9.69 -24.74
C MET A 1 9.15 -10.08 -23.31
N PRO A 2 10.19 -9.59 -22.64
CA PRO A 2 10.41 -9.92 -21.23
C PRO A 2 9.33 -9.29 -20.34
N ILE A 3 9.17 -9.81 -19.13
CA ILE A 3 8.40 -9.14 -18.06
C ILE A 3 9.08 -7.80 -17.79
N VAL A 4 8.30 -6.72 -17.77
CA VAL A 4 8.77 -5.37 -17.43
C VAL A 4 8.26 -4.97 -16.05
N ALA A 5 8.81 -3.91 -15.46
CA ALA A 5 8.40 -3.43 -14.15
C ALA A 5 6.89 -3.13 -14.04
N ALA A 6 6.26 -2.67 -15.13
CA ALA A 6 4.81 -2.42 -15.17
C ALA A 6 3.95 -3.69 -15.07
N ASP A 7 4.52 -4.86 -15.34
CA ASP A 7 3.85 -6.15 -15.19
C ASP A 7 3.91 -6.68 -13.74
N LEU A 8 4.72 -6.05 -12.86
CA LEU A 8 4.83 -6.43 -11.46
C LEU A 8 4.12 -5.38 -10.62
N VAL A 9 2.89 -5.68 -10.22
CA VAL A 9 2.03 -4.73 -9.51
C VAL A 9 1.93 -5.10 -8.05
N ILE A 10 2.15 -4.11 -7.18
CA ILE A 10 1.96 -4.29 -5.74
C ILE A 10 0.50 -4.03 -5.36
N TYR A 11 -0.06 -4.95 -4.57
CA TYR A 11 -1.41 -4.89 -4.03
C TYR A 11 -1.39 -5.02 -2.51
N ASN A 12 -2.45 -4.51 -1.88
CA ASN A 12 -2.67 -4.69 -0.46
C ASN A 12 -3.15 -6.10 -0.13
N ALA A 13 -3.13 -6.46 1.16
CA ALA A 13 -3.84 -7.63 1.65
C ALA A 13 -5.32 -7.29 1.94
N ALA A 14 -6.16 -8.31 1.93
CA ALA A 14 -7.59 -8.22 2.19
C ALA A 14 -7.92 -7.62 3.57
N THR A 15 -7.05 -7.84 4.56
CA THR A 15 -7.23 -7.32 5.91
C THR A 15 -6.07 -6.41 6.30
N MET A 16 -6.37 -5.12 6.46
CA MET A 16 -5.43 -4.10 6.90
C MET A 16 -6.05 -3.31 8.07
N PRO A 17 -5.98 -3.84 9.30
CA PRO A 17 -6.68 -3.26 10.43
C PRO A 17 -6.06 -1.92 10.83
N GLU A 18 -6.94 -0.96 11.12
CA GLU A 18 -6.56 0.35 11.64
C GLU A 18 -6.34 0.37 13.15
N THR A 19 -6.68 -0.72 13.83
CA THR A 19 -6.55 -0.91 15.27
C THR A 19 -5.68 -2.11 15.61
N ASP A 20 -5.21 -2.19 16.85
CA ASP A 20 -4.31 -3.25 17.32
C ASP A 20 -5.04 -4.57 17.65
N SER A 21 -6.35 -4.64 17.43
CA SER A 21 -7.20 -5.77 17.82
C SER A 21 -7.77 -6.57 16.64
N GLY A 22 -7.48 -6.18 15.40
CA GLY A 22 -7.97 -6.85 14.19
C GLY A 22 -6.92 -7.73 13.54
N THR A 23 -7.37 -8.81 12.88
CA THR A 23 -6.55 -9.68 12.03
C THR A 23 -5.80 -8.87 10.97
N SER A 24 -4.52 -9.17 10.74
CA SER A 24 -3.70 -8.51 9.71
C SER A 24 -3.31 -9.50 8.61
N GLY A 25 -3.31 -9.06 7.35
CA GLY A 25 -2.95 -9.88 6.19
C GLY A 25 -4.13 -10.57 5.52
N GLY A 26 -3.99 -11.86 5.22
CA GLY A 26 -4.98 -12.62 4.45
C GLY A 26 -4.62 -12.74 2.98
N ALA A 27 -5.62 -12.99 2.13
CA ALA A 27 -5.48 -13.04 0.68
C ALA A 27 -5.14 -11.66 0.08
N ILE A 28 -4.76 -11.63 -1.20
CA ILE A 28 -4.57 -10.39 -1.95
C ILE A 28 -5.88 -9.58 -2.10
N ASP A 29 -5.79 -8.26 -1.96
CA ASP A 29 -6.83 -7.31 -2.37
C ASP A 29 -6.45 -6.66 -3.71
N PRO A 30 -6.95 -7.18 -4.85
CA PRO A 30 -6.62 -6.63 -6.16
C PRO A 30 -7.29 -5.27 -6.42
N LEU A 31 -8.11 -4.76 -5.50
CA LEU A 31 -8.82 -3.49 -5.66
C LEU A 31 -8.04 -2.32 -5.06
N ARG A 32 -6.95 -2.58 -4.33
CA ARG A 32 -6.18 -1.53 -3.66
C ARG A 32 -4.69 -1.71 -3.79
N ARG A 33 -3.99 -0.61 -4.07
CA ARG A 33 -2.53 -0.57 -4.10
C ARG A 33 -1.97 0.12 -2.86
N PRO A 34 -0.81 -0.31 -2.33
CA PRO A 34 -0.10 0.50 -1.37
C PRO A 34 0.43 1.77 -2.05
N ASP A 35 0.41 2.88 -1.33
CA ASP A 35 1.02 4.13 -1.77
C ASP A 35 1.73 4.85 -0.61
N PHE A 36 2.92 5.34 -0.89
CA PHE A 36 3.80 6.09 0.03
C PHE A 36 4.12 7.48 -0.50
N THR A 37 3.46 7.89 -1.57
CA THR A 37 3.72 9.16 -2.24
C THR A 37 3.38 10.32 -1.29
N GLN A 38 4.40 11.07 -0.90
CA GLN A 38 4.23 12.28 -0.11
C GLN A 38 3.92 13.48 -1.02
N LEU A 39 3.20 14.47 -0.49
CA LEU A 39 3.05 15.72 -1.22
C LEU A 39 4.36 16.51 -1.16
N ALA A 40 4.78 17.07 -2.29
CA ALA A 40 5.95 17.95 -2.35
C ALA A 40 5.76 19.27 -1.58
N ALA A 41 4.52 19.70 -1.41
CA ALA A 41 4.12 20.83 -0.58
C ALA A 41 2.70 20.58 -0.05
N ASN A 42 2.39 21.06 1.15
CA ASN A 42 1.06 20.94 1.71
C ASN A 42 0.04 21.60 0.78
N ASP A 43 -1.07 20.92 0.52
CA ASP A 43 -2.09 21.43 -0.39
C ASP A 43 -3.46 20.82 -0.13
N ASP A 44 -4.49 21.40 -0.73
CA ASP A 44 -5.77 20.74 -0.87
C ASP A 44 -5.76 19.69 -2.00
N ILE A 45 -6.69 18.74 -1.91
CA ILE A 45 -6.76 17.60 -2.82
C ILE A 45 -8.02 17.70 -3.68
N GLU A 46 -7.88 17.35 -4.95
CA GLU A 46 -9.02 17.12 -5.83
C GLU A 46 -8.92 15.79 -6.57
N VAL A 47 -10.09 15.31 -6.99
CA VAL A 47 -10.24 14.06 -7.72
C VAL A 47 -11.01 14.28 -9.01
N ILE A 48 -10.59 13.65 -10.10
CA ILE A 48 -11.27 13.70 -11.40
C ILE A 48 -11.28 12.32 -12.06
N SER A 49 -12.40 11.93 -12.67
CA SER A 49 -12.48 10.71 -13.49
C SER A 49 -12.33 11.01 -14.98
N THR A 50 -11.87 10.03 -15.74
CA THR A 50 -11.99 10.02 -17.21
C THR A 50 -13.35 9.50 -17.70
N ALA A 51 -14.19 8.92 -16.83
CA ALA A 51 -15.49 8.36 -17.20
C ALA A 51 -16.64 9.13 -16.53
N ALA A 52 -17.65 9.47 -17.33
CA ALA A 52 -18.84 10.16 -16.83
C ALA A 52 -19.69 9.31 -15.87
N GLY A 53 -19.54 7.98 -15.91
CA GLY A 53 -20.25 7.03 -15.06
C GLY A 53 -19.74 6.95 -13.61
N ASP A 54 -18.57 7.52 -13.32
CA ASP A 54 -18.03 7.54 -11.95
C ASP A 54 -18.71 8.65 -11.13
N THR A 55 -19.84 8.31 -10.50
CA THR A 55 -20.64 9.20 -9.65
C THR A 55 -20.71 8.75 -8.18
N GLN A 56 -19.95 7.72 -7.84
CA GLN A 56 -19.85 7.14 -6.50
C GLN A 56 -19.15 8.09 -5.53
N ASN A 57 -19.30 7.83 -4.23
CA ASN A 57 -18.54 8.53 -3.21
C ASN A 57 -17.06 8.14 -3.27
N CYS A 58 -16.19 9.12 -3.07
CA CYS A 58 -14.77 8.97 -2.82
C CYS A 58 -14.47 9.52 -1.42
N THR A 59 -13.83 8.73 -0.58
CA THR A 59 -13.35 9.14 0.74
C THR A 59 -11.85 9.28 0.67
N ILE A 60 -11.32 10.41 1.14
CA ILE A 60 -9.88 10.62 1.30
C ILE A 60 -9.60 10.77 2.79
N GLU A 61 -8.57 10.09 3.25
CA GLU A 61 -7.93 10.34 4.55
C GLU A 61 -6.57 10.97 4.31
N GLY A 62 -6.29 12.05 5.00
CA GLY A 62 -5.02 12.74 4.95
C GLY A 62 -4.48 13.06 6.34
N ARG A 63 -3.28 13.64 6.36
CA ARG A 63 -2.71 14.22 7.57
C ARG A 63 -2.55 15.72 7.38
N ASP A 64 -3.03 16.51 8.32
CA ASP A 64 -2.84 17.97 8.30
C ASP A 64 -1.41 18.34 8.76
N ALA A 65 -1.05 19.61 8.62
CA ALA A 65 0.27 20.12 9.02
C ALA A 65 0.53 20.05 10.53
N ALA A 66 -0.52 19.91 11.35
CA ALA A 66 -0.41 19.71 12.80
C ALA A 66 -0.26 18.22 13.17
N GLY A 67 -0.29 17.32 12.18
CA GLY A 67 -0.17 15.89 12.37
C GLY A 67 -1.49 15.19 12.70
N ASN A 68 -2.64 15.86 12.63
CA ASN A 68 -3.94 15.22 12.85
C ASN A 68 -4.37 14.44 11.62
N LEU A 69 -5.08 13.33 11.85
CA LEU A 69 -5.80 12.64 10.80
C LEU A 69 -7.09 13.39 10.48
N VAL A 70 -7.28 13.71 9.21
CA VAL A 70 -8.46 14.38 8.67
C VAL A 70 -9.04 13.53 7.56
N SER A 71 -10.36 13.54 7.40
CA SER A 71 -11.03 12.79 6.35
C SER A 71 -12.25 13.54 5.82
N GLU A 72 -12.51 13.37 4.52
CA GLU A 72 -13.71 13.85 3.86
C GLU A 72 -14.19 12.83 2.85
N THR A 73 -15.51 12.66 2.78
CA THR A 73 -16.19 11.92 1.71
C THR A 73 -16.89 12.90 0.79
N ALA A 74 -16.62 12.80 -0.50
CA ALA A 74 -17.25 13.60 -1.54
C ALA A 74 -17.80 12.71 -2.65
N ALA A 75 -19.00 13.04 -3.15
CA ALA A 75 -19.54 12.39 -4.35
C ALA A 75 -18.78 12.86 -5.60
N LEU A 76 -18.32 11.91 -6.41
CA LEU A 76 -17.76 12.20 -7.72
C LEU A 76 -18.87 12.65 -8.67
N THR A 77 -18.50 13.47 -9.64
CA THR A 77 -19.42 14.01 -10.65
C THR A 77 -18.91 13.70 -12.07
N GLY A 78 -18.50 12.45 -12.27
CA GLY A 78 -17.92 11.97 -13.52
C GLY A 78 -16.62 12.70 -13.87
N THR A 79 -16.62 13.38 -15.00
CA THR A 79 -15.43 14.06 -15.56
C THR A 79 -15.17 15.46 -14.99
N THR A 80 -15.98 15.93 -14.04
CA THR A 80 -15.75 17.21 -13.36
C THR A 80 -14.89 17.00 -12.12
N ALA A 81 -13.83 17.78 -11.97
CA ALA A 81 -12.96 17.73 -10.79
C ALA A 81 -13.73 18.07 -9.51
N LYS A 82 -13.53 17.27 -8.47
CA LYS A 82 -14.13 17.43 -7.15
C LYS A 82 -13.05 17.76 -6.14
N ILE A 83 -13.10 18.97 -5.59
CA ILE A 83 -12.22 19.44 -4.51
C ILE A 83 -12.76 18.94 -3.16
N PHE A 84 -11.86 18.44 -2.33
CA PHE A 84 -12.10 18.02 -0.95
C PHE A 84 -11.86 19.22 -0.01
N ALA A 85 -12.81 20.15 0.00
CA ALA A 85 -12.67 21.42 0.72
C ALA A 85 -12.74 21.26 2.26
N THR A 86 -13.42 20.24 2.75
CA THR A 86 -13.55 19.96 4.20
C THR A 86 -12.31 19.26 4.75
N LEU A 87 -11.62 18.47 3.90
CA LEU A 87 -10.32 17.86 4.21
C LEU A 87 -9.28 18.93 4.52
N GLY A 88 -9.36 20.07 3.83
CA GLY A 88 -8.46 21.21 3.99
C GLY A 88 -7.06 20.93 3.41
N ILE A 89 -6.09 21.70 3.89
CA ILE A 89 -4.68 21.58 3.48
C ILE A 89 -4.04 20.41 4.21
N VAL A 90 -3.59 19.41 3.46
CA VAL A 90 -2.92 18.23 3.99
C VAL A 90 -1.47 18.17 3.54
N GLU A 91 -0.61 17.58 4.38
CA GLU A 91 0.78 17.27 4.03
C GLU A 91 0.92 15.92 3.32
N ARG A 92 -0.06 15.01 3.50
CA ARG A 92 -0.05 13.64 2.97
C ARG A 92 -1.49 13.17 2.71
N ALA A 93 -1.72 12.53 1.57
CA ALA A 93 -2.88 11.66 1.36
C ALA A 93 -2.50 10.24 1.78
N LEU A 94 -3.19 9.69 2.78
CA LEU A 94 -2.87 8.40 3.39
C LEU A 94 -3.73 7.26 2.81
N ASP A 95 -4.93 7.59 2.38
CA ASP A 95 -5.92 6.66 1.84
C ASP A 95 -6.83 7.40 0.87
N ALA A 96 -7.25 6.71 -0.19
CA ALA A 96 -8.37 7.12 -1.02
C ALA A 96 -9.19 5.89 -1.38
N GLU A 97 -10.49 5.91 -1.07
CA GLU A 97 -11.39 4.78 -1.23
C GLU A 97 -12.67 5.22 -1.96
N LEU A 98 -12.98 4.54 -3.06
CA LEU A 98 -14.24 4.69 -3.80
C LEU A 98 -15.31 3.75 -3.22
N ALA A 99 -16.57 4.17 -3.22
CA ALA A 99 -17.69 3.33 -2.78
C ALA A 99 -17.98 2.17 -3.75
N SER A 100 -17.49 2.25 -4.98
CA SER A 100 -17.53 1.20 -5.99
C SER A 100 -16.29 1.26 -6.87
N VAL A 101 -15.96 0.13 -7.50
CA VAL A 101 -14.85 0.03 -8.46
C VAL A 101 -14.95 1.12 -9.54
N ALA A 102 -13.82 1.72 -9.87
CA ALA A 102 -13.73 2.75 -10.90
C ALA A 102 -14.03 2.20 -12.30
N ILE A 103 -14.90 2.90 -13.03
CA ILE A 103 -15.18 2.63 -14.44
C ILE A 103 -14.12 3.31 -15.31
N GLY A 104 -13.75 4.54 -14.97
CA GLY A 104 -12.66 5.29 -15.58
C GLY A 104 -11.38 5.23 -14.76
N THR A 105 -10.39 5.99 -15.22
CA THR A 105 -9.18 6.25 -14.45
C THR A 105 -9.44 7.43 -13.54
N ILE A 106 -9.34 7.23 -12.22
CA ILE A 106 -9.50 8.30 -11.24
C ILE A 106 -8.12 8.89 -10.94
N THR A 107 -7.97 10.19 -11.15
CA THR A 107 -6.75 10.93 -10.82
C THR A 107 -6.95 11.68 -9.51
N VAL A 108 -6.13 11.36 -8.51
CA VAL A 108 -6.00 12.14 -7.27
C VAL A 108 -4.80 13.06 -7.41
N ARG A 109 -5.03 14.37 -7.26
CA ARG A 109 -4.01 15.40 -7.50
C ARG A 109 -4.17 16.58 -6.54
N ARG A 110 -3.14 17.41 -6.47
CA ARG A 110 -3.23 18.72 -5.79
C ARG A 110 -4.27 19.60 -6.50
N SER A 111 -5.09 20.35 -5.76
CA SER A 111 -5.98 21.34 -6.38
C SER A 111 -5.17 22.60 -6.77
N VAL A 112 -5.60 23.44 -7.71
CA VAL A 112 -6.62 23.27 -8.76
C VAL A 112 -5.87 22.83 -10.02
N ALA A 113 -6.03 21.58 -10.46
CA ALA A 113 -5.25 20.98 -11.54
C ALA A 113 -3.73 20.97 -11.33
N GLY A 114 -3.29 20.77 -10.10
CA GLY A 114 -1.88 20.62 -9.73
C GLY A 114 -1.31 19.25 -10.10
N ALA A 115 -0.13 18.95 -9.55
CA ALA A 115 0.58 17.70 -9.81
C ALA A 115 -0.23 16.47 -9.38
N THR A 116 -0.23 15.44 -10.22
CA THR A 116 -0.79 14.13 -9.90
C THR A 116 -0.06 13.53 -8.70
N LEU A 117 -0.83 13.10 -7.71
CA LEU A 117 -0.32 12.33 -6.57
C LEU A 117 -0.39 10.86 -6.90
N ARG A 118 -1.58 10.40 -7.28
CA ARG A 118 -1.84 9.00 -7.58
C ARG A 118 -2.98 8.83 -8.57
N VAL A 119 -2.98 7.66 -9.22
CA VAL A 119 -4.05 7.20 -10.09
C VAL A 119 -4.64 5.94 -9.49
N ILE A 120 -5.98 5.87 -9.42
CA ILE A 120 -6.73 4.63 -9.20
C ILE A 120 -7.13 4.13 -10.59
N PRO A 121 -6.56 3.01 -11.07
CA PRO A 121 -6.88 2.45 -12.37
C PRO A 121 -8.33 1.97 -12.49
N VAL A 122 -8.78 1.80 -13.72
CA VAL A 122 -10.03 1.08 -14.03
C VAL A 122 -10.00 -0.30 -13.36
N GLY A 123 -11.11 -0.71 -12.75
CA GLY A 123 -11.19 -2.01 -12.09
C GLY A 123 -10.66 -2.03 -10.65
N GLU A 124 -10.09 -0.93 -10.16
CA GLU A 124 -9.63 -0.77 -8.78
C GLU A 124 -10.52 0.23 -8.02
N ARG A 125 -10.34 0.28 -6.70
CA ARG A 125 -11.19 1.05 -5.79
C ARG A 125 -10.43 2.07 -4.95
N GLY A 126 -9.12 1.95 -4.85
CA GLY A 126 -8.36 2.88 -4.03
C GLY A 126 -6.88 2.61 -3.90
N PHE A 127 -6.26 3.39 -3.03
CA PHE A 127 -4.93 3.14 -2.51
C PHE A 127 -4.91 3.41 -1.01
N SER A 128 -3.97 2.77 -0.31
CA SER A 128 -3.82 2.92 1.14
C SER A 128 -2.36 2.76 1.54
N MET A 129 -1.84 3.70 2.30
CA MET A 129 -0.56 3.54 2.99
C MET A 129 -0.70 2.50 4.12
N PHE A 130 0.19 1.49 4.17
CA PHE A 130 0.28 0.65 5.36
C PHE A 130 0.85 1.46 6.53
N GLY A 131 0.47 1.11 7.77
CA GLY A 131 0.95 1.83 8.94
C GLY A 131 0.41 3.27 9.10
N ARG A 132 -0.63 3.70 8.37
CA ARG A 132 -1.17 5.08 8.48
C ARG A 132 -1.65 5.51 9.89
N LYS A 133 -2.02 4.53 10.72
CA LYS A 133 -2.61 4.68 12.07
C LYS A 133 -1.82 3.90 13.15
N ILE A 134 -0.50 3.83 13.02
CA ILE A 134 0.38 3.29 14.06
C ILE A 134 0.91 4.43 14.94
N SER A 135 1.28 4.10 16.17
CA SER A 135 1.86 5.07 17.11
C SER A 135 2.94 4.41 17.96
N SER A 136 3.94 5.20 18.34
CA SER A 136 4.96 4.77 19.29
C SER A 136 4.36 4.59 20.69
N ASP A 137 5.08 3.88 21.56
CA ASP A 137 4.74 3.76 22.96
C ASP A 137 5.74 4.57 23.80
N PRO A 138 5.32 5.30 24.84
CA PRO A 138 6.25 6.01 25.71
C PRO A 138 7.12 5.08 26.57
N ALA A 139 6.82 3.77 26.65
CA ALA A 139 7.53 2.82 27.51
C ALA A 139 8.09 1.58 26.79
N ALA A 140 7.69 1.30 25.55
CA ALA A 140 8.09 0.08 24.84
C ALA A 140 8.35 0.29 23.33
N ILE A 141 9.23 -0.55 22.77
CA ILE A 141 9.35 -0.67 21.33
C ILE A 141 8.11 -1.39 20.80
N LYS A 142 7.51 -0.87 19.73
CA LYS A 142 6.36 -1.51 19.07
C LYS A 142 6.76 -2.03 17.69
N ASN A 143 6.32 -3.25 17.39
CA ASN A 143 6.42 -3.84 16.06
C ASN A 143 5.02 -3.95 15.46
N TYR A 144 4.88 -3.51 14.22
CA TYR A 144 3.65 -3.61 13.46
C TYR A 144 3.86 -4.45 12.21
N TYR A 145 2.95 -5.38 11.94
CA TYR A 145 3.03 -6.35 10.86
C TYR A 145 1.94 -6.12 9.83
N PHE A 146 2.36 -5.89 8.58
CA PHE A 146 1.49 -5.70 7.42
C PHE A 146 1.87 -6.68 6.32
N LYS A 147 0.93 -7.01 5.45
CA LYS A 147 1.17 -7.89 4.31
C LYS A 147 0.84 -7.15 3.02
N VAL A 148 1.74 -7.24 2.05
CA VAL A 148 1.55 -6.74 0.69
C VAL A 148 1.80 -7.87 -0.29
N PHE A 149 1.32 -7.75 -1.52
CA PHE A 149 1.46 -8.75 -2.56
C PHE A 149 2.12 -8.15 -3.78
N VAL A 150 3.09 -8.85 -4.35
CA VAL A 150 3.59 -8.55 -5.70
C VAL A 150 2.94 -9.54 -6.66
N LYS A 151 2.16 -9.03 -7.60
CA LYS A 151 1.45 -9.82 -8.61
C LYS A 151 2.12 -9.68 -9.96
N ASN A 152 2.38 -10.81 -10.62
CA ASN A 152 2.77 -10.83 -12.02
C ASN A 152 1.51 -10.72 -12.88
N THR A 153 1.28 -9.56 -13.48
CA THR A 153 0.15 -9.27 -14.36
C THR A 153 0.46 -9.52 -15.84
N HIS A 154 1.67 -10.00 -16.16
CA HIS A 154 1.99 -10.40 -17.52
C HIS A 154 1.06 -11.55 -17.96
N ALA A 155 0.65 -11.55 -19.23
CA ALA A 155 -0.38 -12.47 -19.73
C ALA A 155 0.05 -13.94 -19.76
N THR A 156 1.32 -14.23 -20.03
CA THR A 156 1.82 -15.60 -20.28
C THR A 156 3.10 -15.98 -19.54
N LEU A 157 4.07 -15.07 -19.49
CA LEU A 157 5.39 -15.33 -18.91
C LEU A 157 5.40 -15.41 -17.38
N ALA A 158 6.30 -16.25 -16.87
CA ALA A 158 6.62 -16.36 -15.46
C ALA A 158 7.92 -15.62 -15.12
N LEU A 159 8.01 -15.13 -13.89
CA LEU A 159 9.25 -14.64 -13.31
C LEU A 159 9.88 -15.76 -12.49
N THR A 160 11.00 -16.31 -12.95
CA THR A 160 11.73 -17.39 -12.27
C THR A 160 12.83 -16.83 -11.39
N SER A 161 13.23 -17.57 -10.36
CA SER A 161 14.23 -17.13 -9.37
C SER A 161 13.89 -15.77 -8.76
N THR A 162 12.59 -15.58 -8.48
CA THR A 162 12.04 -14.34 -7.94
C THR A 162 12.68 -14.04 -6.59
N THR A 163 13.28 -12.85 -6.51
CA THR A 163 13.94 -12.35 -5.30
C THR A 163 13.26 -11.06 -4.88
N PHE A 164 12.85 -11.00 -3.61
CA PHE A 164 12.35 -9.80 -2.95
C PHE A 164 13.52 -9.06 -2.33
N LYS A 165 13.59 -7.74 -2.55
CA LYS A 165 14.65 -6.88 -2.04
C LYS A 165 14.09 -5.59 -1.47
N GLN A 166 14.70 -5.11 -0.40
CA GLN A 166 14.46 -3.75 0.07
C GLN A 166 15.37 -2.79 -0.68
N ASN A 167 14.80 -1.98 -1.57
CA ASN A 167 15.59 -1.02 -2.35
C ASN A 167 15.79 0.31 -1.60
N ALA A 168 14.77 0.77 -0.87
CA ALA A 168 14.90 2.00 -0.08
C ALA A 168 14.04 1.94 1.19
N ASP A 169 14.68 2.24 2.33
CA ASP A 169 14.05 2.58 3.60
C ASP A 169 14.96 3.58 4.32
N PRO A 170 14.84 4.89 4.03
CA PRO A 170 15.72 5.91 4.58
C PRO A 170 15.75 5.96 6.11
N ASP A 171 14.68 5.47 6.77
CA ASP A 171 14.58 5.49 8.22
C ASP A 171 15.04 4.18 8.87
N ALA A 172 15.34 3.13 8.09
CA ALA A 172 15.77 1.80 8.54
C ALA A 172 14.84 1.18 9.62
N ARG A 173 13.52 1.29 9.42
CA ARG A 173 12.47 0.82 10.35
C ARG A 173 11.66 -0.33 9.82
N ILE A 174 11.70 -0.52 8.52
CA ILE A 174 10.94 -1.52 7.80
C ILE A 174 11.90 -2.66 7.50
N MET A 175 11.50 -3.83 7.94
CA MET A 175 12.12 -5.09 7.55
C MET A 175 11.06 -5.95 6.87
N HIS A 176 11.48 -6.89 6.03
CA HIS A 176 10.54 -7.71 5.29
C HIS A 176 10.80 -9.20 5.44
N LEU A 177 9.80 -10.00 5.11
CA LEU A 177 9.88 -11.45 5.09
C LEU A 177 8.79 -11.99 4.15
N PRO A 178 9.15 -12.65 3.04
CA PRO A 178 8.16 -13.26 2.16
C PRO A 178 7.32 -14.30 2.87
N ALA A 179 6.08 -14.47 2.41
CA ALA A 179 5.26 -15.59 2.82
C ALA A 179 5.84 -16.93 2.32
N ALA A 180 5.49 -18.01 3.00
CA ALA A 180 5.98 -19.36 2.67
C ALA A 180 5.54 -19.85 1.29
N THR A 181 4.41 -19.38 0.78
CA THR A 181 3.80 -19.90 -0.45
C THR A 181 3.34 -18.80 -1.41
N VAL A 182 3.25 -19.14 -2.70
CA VAL A 182 2.60 -18.31 -3.71
C VAL A 182 1.08 -18.30 -3.46
N ASN A 183 0.43 -17.17 -3.73
CA ASN A 183 -0.97 -16.90 -3.49
C ASN A 183 -1.39 -17.10 -2.02
N ASP A 184 -0.46 -16.84 -1.10
CA ASP A 184 -0.66 -17.03 0.32
C ASP A 184 -1.90 -16.28 0.86
N THR A 185 -2.66 -16.96 1.72
CA THR A 185 -3.86 -16.45 2.37
C THR A 185 -3.72 -16.37 3.89
N ALA A 186 -2.54 -16.70 4.44
CA ALA A 186 -2.28 -16.65 5.86
C ALA A 186 -2.46 -15.24 6.45
N THR A 187 -2.79 -15.23 7.73
CA THR A 187 -3.07 -14.02 8.52
C THR A 187 -2.26 -14.04 9.79
N SER A 188 -1.91 -12.85 10.30
CA SER A 188 -1.52 -12.68 11.70
C SER A 188 -2.74 -12.36 12.56
N THR A 189 -2.76 -12.86 13.79
CA THR A 189 -3.84 -12.64 14.77
C THR A 189 -4.13 -11.16 14.97
N THR A 190 -3.08 -10.33 15.05
CA THR A 190 -3.20 -8.88 15.12
C THR A 190 -2.07 -8.21 14.34
N ARG A 191 -2.21 -6.93 14.02
CA ARG A 191 -1.08 -6.16 13.45
C ARG A 191 0.09 -5.95 14.42
N ILE A 192 0.00 -6.32 15.70
CA ILE A 192 1.14 -6.25 16.65
C ILE A 192 1.71 -7.62 17.00
N THR A 193 1.18 -8.69 16.41
CA THR A 193 1.67 -10.06 16.53
C THR A 193 2.39 -10.44 15.24
N ALA A 194 3.54 -11.08 15.35
CA ALA A 194 4.23 -11.60 14.17
C ALA A 194 3.37 -12.67 13.47
N PRO A 195 3.46 -12.81 12.13
CA PRO A 195 2.88 -13.98 11.45
C PRO A 195 3.49 -15.28 12.00
N ALA A 196 2.77 -16.40 11.85
CA ALA A 196 3.27 -17.68 12.35
C ALA A 196 4.43 -18.17 11.47
N VAL A 197 5.39 -18.88 12.08
CA VAL A 197 6.60 -19.41 11.43
C VAL A 197 6.30 -20.24 10.18
N ALA A 198 5.19 -20.98 10.18
CA ALA A 198 4.78 -21.81 9.03
C ALA A 198 4.23 -21.00 7.85
N ASP A 199 3.88 -19.72 8.07
CA ASP A 199 3.27 -18.83 7.08
C ASP A 199 4.31 -17.94 6.38
N THR A 200 5.58 -17.99 6.82
CA THR A 200 6.69 -17.19 6.32
C THR A 200 7.78 -18.06 5.71
N LEU A 201 8.59 -17.45 4.84
CA LEU A 201 9.74 -18.11 4.23
C LEU A 201 10.79 -18.44 5.30
N ASP A 202 11.37 -19.64 5.21
CA ASP A 202 12.49 -20.07 6.06
C ASP A 202 13.83 -19.57 5.49
N PRO A 203 14.75 -18.99 6.28
CA PRO A 203 14.65 -18.70 7.71
C PRO A 203 13.61 -17.62 8.03
N ASP A 204 12.78 -17.90 9.05
CA ASP A 204 11.73 -16.99 9.55
C ASP A 204 12.34 -15.80 10.30
N THR A 205 12.92 -14.88 9.56
CA THR A 205 13.62 -13.70 10.10
C THR A 205 13.23 -12.47 9.30
N PHE A 206 12.70 -11.47 10.01
CA PHE A 206 12.51 -10.13 9.46
C PHE A 206 13.85 -9.41 9.46
N ASP A 207 14.33 -9.08 8.26
CA ASP A 207 15.54 -8.30 8.00
C ASP A 207 15.40 -7.58 6.65
N ASP A 208 16.45 -6.88 6.21
CA ASP A 208 16.55 -6.12 4.96
C ASP A 208 17.29 -6.87 3.85
N THR A 209 17.55 -8.17 4.05
CA THR A 209 18.34 -8.97 3.09
C THR A 209 17.50 -9.46 1.91
N ASP A 210 18.18 -9.69 0.78
CA ASP A 210 17.57 -10.26 -0.42
C ASP A 210 17.01 -11.67 -0.15
N LYS A 211 15.73 -11.90 -0.47
CA LYS A 211 15.03 -13.17 -0.21
C LYS A 211 14.53 -13.83 -1.48
N LEU A 212 15.12 -14.98 -1.81
CA LEU A 212 14.69 -15.83 -2.93
C LEU A 212 13.44 -16.61 -2.54
N VAL A 213 12.34 -16.45 -3.28
CA VAL A 213 11.07 -17.11 -2.96
C VAL A 213 10.70 -18.26 -3.91
N GLY A 214 11.09 -18.17 -5.18
CA GLY A 214 10.75 -19.17 -6.20
C GLY A 214 10.24 -18.55 -7.50
N SER A 215 9.32 -19.23 -8.17
CA SER A 215 8.75 -18.74 -9.44
C SER A 215 7.40 -18.07 -9.25
N LEU A 216 7.23 -16.89 -9.84
CA LEU A 216 5.98 -16.13 -9.88
C LEU A 216 5.36 -16.26 -11.28
N ALA A 217 4.46 -17.23 -11.44
CA ALA A 217 3.76 -17.49 -12.69
C ALA A 217 2.88 -16.31 -13.13
N ALA A 218 2.51 -16.27 -14.41
CA ALA A 218 1.52 -15.32 -14.92
C ALA A 218 0.23 -15.36 -14.11
N GLY A 219 -0.24 -14.20 -13.67
CA GLY A 219 -1.44 -14.03 -12.83
C GLY A 219 -1.27 -14.37 -11.35
N ALA A 220 -0.16 -15.00 -10.95
CA ALA A 220 0.11 -15.34 -9.55
C ALA A 220 0.62 -14.13 -8.76
N ALA A 221 0.45 -14.18 -7.44
CA ALA A 221 0.95 -13.18 -6.52
C ALA A 221 1.76 -13.82 -5.40
N TRP A 222 2.85 -13.21 -4.98
CA TRP A 222 3.60 -13.62 -3.79
C TRP A 222 3.50 -12.55 -2.71
N ALA A 223 3.20 -12.96 -1.48
CA ALA A 223 3.08 -12.04 -0.37
C ALA A 223 4.43 -11.73 0.26
N ASN A 224 4.57 -10.51 0.75
CA ASN A 224 5.68 -10.07 1.57
C ASN A 224 5.12 -9.46 2.85
N TRP A 225 5.50 -10.02 4.00
CA TRP A 225 5.23 -9.43 5.29
C TRP A 225 6.24 -8.32 5.54
N LEU A 226 5.75 -7.21 6.09
CA LEU A 226 6.52 -6.04 6.46
C LEU A 226 6.39 -5.86 7.97
N ARG A 227 7.52 -5.71 8.65
CA ARG A 227 7.59 -5.32 10.05
C ARG A 227 8.05 -3.87 10.13
N ILE A 228 7.22 -3.00 10.68
CA ILE A 228 7.58 -1.62 11.03
C ILE A 228 7.89 -1.57 12.52
N GLN A 229 9.11 -1.17 12.88
CA GLN A 229 9.50 -0.98 14.26
C GLN A 229 9.48 0.51 14.64
N LEU A 230 8.78 0.83 15.73
CA LEU A 230 8.77 2.16 16.33
C LEU A 230 9.52 2.13 17.67
N PRO A 231 10.60 2.92 17.82
CA PRO A 231 11.27 3.13 19.09
C PRO A 231 10.35 3.73 20.17
N ILE A 232 10.82 3.67 21.40
CA ILE A 232 10.15 4.27 22.57
C ILE A 232 10.04 5.79 22.37
N GLY A 233 8.85 6.35 22.55
CA GLY A 233 8.61 7.80 22.50
C GLY A 233 8.94 8.44 21.15
N ASP A 234 8.94 7.63 20.09
CA ASP A 234 9.35 8.06 18.77
C ASP A 234 8.43 9.13 18.18
N THR A 235 9.05 10.11 17.50
CA THR A 235 8.36 11.24 16.87
C THR A 235 7.74 10.83 15.53
N PRO A 236 6.75 11.57 14.99
CA PRO A 236 6.23 11.30 13.65
C PRO A 236 7.31 11.40 12.56
N HIS A 237 7.33 10.44 11.64
CA HIS A 237 8.27 10.42 10.50
C HIS A 237 7.59 10.66 9.15
N LYS A 238 8.34 11.26 8.24
CA LYS A 238 8.01 11.42 6.83
C LYS A 238 9.03 10.65 6.01
N THR A 239 8.75 9.38 5.77
CA THR A 239 9.66 8.50 5.03
C THR A 239 8.97 7.78 3.89
N THR A 240 9.77 7.07 3.11
CA THR A 240 9.35 6.31 1.93
C THR A 240 9.85 4.89 2.05
N TYR A 241 9.12 3.95 1.46
CA TYR A 241 9.54 2.56 1.36
C TYR A 241 9.44 2.09 -0.07
N THR A 242 10.50 1.43 -0.56
CA THR A 242 10.52 0.83 -1.90
C THR A 242 10.88 -0.64 -1.79
N LEU A 243 9.89 -1.48 -2.13
CA LEU A 243 10.07 -2.90 -2.37
C LEU A 243 10.44 -3.13 -3.83
N GLU A 244 11.46 -3.93 -4.08
CA GLU A 244 11.87 -4.36 -5.41
C GLU A 244 11.72 -5.87 -5.56
N VAL A 245 11.34 -6.30 -6.75
CA VAL A 245 11.29 -7.71 -7.14
C VAL A 245 12.07 -7.90 -8.43
N THR A 246 13.00 -8.85 -8.41
CA THR A 246 13.85 -9.21 -9.55
C THR A 246 13.75 -10.69 -9.89
N GLY A 247 14.01 -11.07 -11.14
CA GLY A 247 14.07 -12.47 -11.57
C GLY A 247 14.24 -12.58 -13.09
N GLN A 248 14.18 -13.80 -13.61
CA GLN A 248 14.35 -14.07 -15.05
C GLN A 248 12.99 -14.36 -15.71
N SER A 249 12.70 -13.68 -16.82
CA SER A 249 11.49 -13.94 -17.60
C SER A 249 11.60 -15.24 -18.39
N THR A 250 10.56 -16.08 -18.33
CA THR A 250 10.44 -17.33 -19.10
C THR A 250 9.06 -17.50 -19.70
#